data_AF-A0A1W9ULV7-F1
#
_entry.id   AF-A0A1W9ULV7-F1
#
_cell.length_a   1.000
_cell.length_b   1.000
_cell.length_c   1.000
_cell.angle_alpha   90.00
_cell.angle_beta   90.00
_cell.angle_gamma   90.00
#
_symmetry.space_group_name_H-M   'P 1'
#
loop_
_entity.id
_entity.type
_entity.pdbx_description
1 polymer ?
#
loop_
_entity_poly.entity_id
_entity_poly.type
_entity_poly.pdbx_seq_one_letter_code
_entity_poly.pdbx_strand_id
1 'polypeptide(L)'
;MKNNNAGYTLIELLTVVTIIGILAAIAIPNYRGYRDKAKKVTVISTLRQIRLAQEVYWTDYGHYFPIDEPIVEAMSKITVIGLDMDIPISLNQKWSIKAEGDKDAVSKHYTVVIETHMDVNQNGIADQYTYSRTVDGSGNVTNETDISPLRPDANT
;
A
#
# COMPACT_ATOMS: atom_id res chain seq x y z
N MET A 1 -57.18 29.86 -14.05
CA MET A 1 -55.86 29.41 -13.57
C MET A 1 -54.97 29.25 -14.79
N LYS A 2 -53.97 30.11 -14.97
CA LYS A 2 -53.13 30.14 -16.17
C LYS A 2 -51.92 29.23 -15.93
N ASN A 3 -51.93 28.05 -16.53
CA ASN A 3 -50.87 27.06 -16.40
C ASN A 3 -49.73 27.46 -17.34
N ASN A 4 -48.69 28.09 -16.81
CA ASN A 4 -47.46 28.37 -17.52
C ASN A 4 -46.65 27.07 -17.67
N ASN A 5 -46.98 26.26 -18.66
CA ASN A 5 -46.14 25.13 -19.04
C ASN A 5 -44.93 25.65 -19.82
N ALA A 6 -43.85 25.96 -19.09
CA ALA A 6 -42.55 26.22 -19.68
C ALA A 6 -41.96 24.89 -20.19
N GLY A 7 -41.91 24.72 -21.51
CA GLY A 7 -41.21 23.61 -22.16
C GLY A 7 -39.74 23.95 -22.35
N TYR A 8 -38.85 23.01 -22.05
CA TYR A 8 -37.43 23.12 -22.38
C TYR A 8 -37.20 22.97 -23.88
N THR A 9 -36.28 23.75 -24.42
CA THR A 9 -35.87 23.65 -25.82
C THR A 9 -34.85 22.52 -26.02
N LEU A 10 -34.84 21.92 -27.22
CA LEU A 10 -33.84 20.91 -27.58
C LEU A 10 -32.41 21.49 -27.56
N ILE A 11 -32.24 22.78 -27.85
CA ILE A 11 -30.94 23.44 -27.86
C ILE A 11 -30.39 23.65 -26.44
N GLU A 12 -31.25 23.94 -25.46
CA GLU A 12 -30.86 24.01 -24.05
C GLU A 12 -30.32 22.67 -23.57
N LEU A 13 -30.98 21.57 -23.93
CA LEU A 13 -30.53 20.25 -23.51
C LEU A 13 -29.25 19.82 -24.26
N LEU A 14 -29.14 20.15 -25.55
CA LEU A 14 -27.96 19.86 -26.38
C LEU A 14 -26.70 20.56 -25.85
N THR A 15 -26.79 21.85 -25.56
CA THR A 15 -25.63 22.63 -25.08
C THR A 15 -25.15 22.14 -23.70
N VAL A 16 -26.07 21.76 -22.81
CA VAL A 16 -25.73 21.20 -21.49
C VAL A 16 -24.96 19.88 -21.63
N VAL A 17 -25.44 18.94 -22.44
CA VAL A 17 -24.73 17.66 -22.63
C VAL A 17 -23.39 17.85 -23.33
N THR A 18 -23.25 18.83 -24.23
CA THR A 18 -21.96 19.19 -24.83
C THR A 18 -20.97 19.72 -23.80
N ILE A 19 -21.40 20.63 -22.92
CA ILE A 19 -20.53 21.17 -21.86
C ILE A 19 -20.12 20.06 -20.88
N ILE A 20 -21.07 19.22 -20.44
CA ILE A 20 -20.78 18.06 -19.58
C ILE A 20 -19.80 17.10 -20.27
N GLY A 21 -19.96 16.86 -21.58
CA GLY A 21 -19.06 16.03 -22.37
C GLY A 21 -17.62 16.54 -22.40
N ILE A 22 -17.43 17.86 -22.62
CA ILE A 22 -16.11 18.50 -22.61
C ILE A 22 -15.46 18.42 -21.21
N LEU A 23 -16.24 18.73 -20.16
CA LEU A 23 -15.75 18.65 -18.78
C LEU A 23 -15.38 17.21 -18.39
N ALA A 24 -16.21 16.23 -18.75
CA ALA A 24 -15.94 14.81 -18.48
C ALA A 24 -14.68 14.32 -19.20
N ALA A 25 -14.45 14.75 -20.46
CA ALA A 25 -13.27 14.36 -21.23
C ALA A 25 -11.95 14.79 -20.55
N ILE A 26 -11.92 15.94 -19.87
CA ILE A 26 -10.76 16.42 -19.11
C ILE A 26 -10.72 15.83 -17.70
N ALA A 27 -11.88 15.70 -17.04
CA ALA A 27 -11.96 15.28 -15.65
C ALA A 27 -11.62 13.79 -15.44
N ILE A 28 -12.09 12.90 -16.33
CA ILE A 28 -11.89 11.44 -16.20
C ILE A 28 -10.41 11.04 -16.18
N PRO A 29 -9.55 11.44 -17.15
CA PRO A 29 -8.13 11.05 -17.13
C PRO A 29 -7.38 11.64 -15.93
N ASN A 30 -7.67 12.90 -15.56
CA ASN A 30 -7.06 13.54 -14.39
C ASN A 30 -7.44 12.83 -13.09
N TYR A 31 -8.72 12.48 -12.93
CA TYR A 31 -9.20 11.77 -11.74
C TYR A 31 -8.52 10.41 -11.53
N ARG A 32 -8.25 9.67 -12.61
CA ARG A 32 -7.50 8.39 -12.52
C ARG A 32 -6.11 8.58 -11.91
N GLY A 33 -5.33 9.52 -12.44
CA GLY A 33 -3.98 9.80 -11.91
C GLY A 33 -3.96 10.26 -10.45
N TYR A 34 -4.96 11.01 -9.99
CA TYR A 34 -5.09 11.37 -8.57
C TYR A 34 -5.36 10.17 -7.68
N ARG A 35 -6.24 9.24 -8.10
CA ARG A 35 -6.51 8.01 -7.35
C ARG A 35 -5.28 7.12 -7.26
N ASP A 36 -4.51 7.01 -8.33
CA ASP A 36 -3.31 6.17 -8.38
C ASP A 36 -2.23 6.72 -7.44
N LYS A 37 -2.03 8.04 -7.42
CA LYS A 37 -1.14 8.70 -6.45
C LYS A 37 -1.60 8.47 -5.01
N ALA A 38 -2.89 8.60 -4.74
CA ALA A 38 -3.44 8.37 -3.40
C ALA A 38 -3.20 6.92 -2.93
N LYS A 39 -3.46 5.93 -3.81
CA LYS A 39 -3.16 4.52 -3.53
C LYS A 39 -1.68 4.30 -3.20
N LYS A 40 -0.77 4.85 -4.00
CA LYS A 40 0.68 4.75 -3.76
C LYS A 40 1.08 5.32 -2.41
N VAL A 41 0.55 6.49 -2.05
CA VAL A 41 0.81 7.11 -0.74
C VAL A 41 0.32 6.21 0.40
N THR A 42 -0.87 5.62 0.27
CA THR A 42 -1.40 4.68 1.25
C THR A 42 -0.50 3.46 1.42
N VAL A 43 -0.08 2.83 0.31
CA VAL A 43 0.82 1.67 0.33
C VAL A 43 2.12 1.97 1.08
N ILE A 44 2.75 3.10 0.74
CA ILE A 44 4.01 3.53 1.39
C ILE A 44 3.78 3.86 2.87
N SER A 45 2.67 4.52 3.21
CA SER A 45 2.33 4.83 4.60
C SER A 45 2.17 3.57 5.45
N THR A 46 1.48 2.56 4.92
CA THR A 46 1.29 1.29 5.62
C THR A 46 2.62 0.54 5.78
N LEU A 47 3.49 0.53 4.75
CA LEU A 47 4.84 -0.03 4.87
C LEU A 47 5.64 0.62 6.00
N ARG A 48 5.57 1.94 6.13
CA ARG A 48 6.24 2.68 7.22
C ARG A 48 5.68 2.33 8.60
N GLN A 49 4.36 2.16 8.71
CA GLN A 49 3.73 1.72 9.96
C GLN A 49 4.18 0.32 10.36
N ILE A 50 4.26 -0.62 9.40
CA ILE A 50 4.76 -1.97 9.66
C ILE A 50 6.24 -1.92 10.09
N ARG A 51 7.09 -1.16 9.37
CA ARG A 51 8.49 -0.96 9.77
C ARG A 51 8.60 -0.45 11.21
N LEU A 52 7.84 0.58 11.57
CA LEU A 52 7.88 1.12 12.93
C LEU A 52 7.45 0.09 13.97
N ALA A 53 6.40 -0.69 13.68
CA ALA A 53 5.97 -1.77 14.56
C ALA A 53 7.06 -2.82 14.74
N GLN A 54 7.84 -3.13 13.69
CA GLN A 54 8.99 -4.05 13.79
C GLN A 54 10.11 -3.47 14.66
N GLU A 55 10.40 -2.17 14.55
CA GLU A 55 11.39 -1.49 15.40
C GLU A 55 11.00 -1.53 16.89
N VAL A 56 9.72 -1.27 17.18
CA VAL A 56 9.18 -1.39 18.54
C VAL A 56 9.26 -2.84 19.02
N TYR A 57 8.87 -3.79 18.18
CA TYR A 57 8.90 -5.22 18.52
C TYR A 57 10.32 -5.70 18.83
N TRP A 58 11.32 -5.28 18.04
CA TRP A 58 12.72 -5.56 18.31
C TRP A 58 13.17 -5.01 19.66
N THR A 59 12.76 -3.79 19.99
CA THR A 59 13.13 -3.13 21.25
C THR A 59 12.61 -3.91 22.46
N ASP A 60 11.39 -4.45 22.37
CA ASP A 60 10.74 -5.16 23.47
C ASP A 60 11.15 -6.63 23.56
N TYR A 61 11.38 -7.30 22.41
CA TYR A 61 11.54 -8.76 22.33
C TYR A 61 12.91 -9.22 21.80
N GLY A 62 13.72 -8.32 21.22
CA GLY A 62 15.04 -8.64 20.68
C GLY A 62 15.03 -9.49 19.40
N HIS A 63 13.89 -9.53 18.70
CA HIS A 63 13.69 -10.16 17.40
C HIS A 63 12.57 -9.43 16.64
N TYR A 64 12.42 -9.70 15.33
CA TYR A 64 11.30 -9.18 14.54
C TYR A 64 10.09 -10.13 14.55
N PHE A 65 8.93 -9.62 14.16
CA PHE A 65 7.68 -10.37 14.00
C PHE A 65 7.42 -10.64 12.51
N PRO A 66 6.82 -11.77 12.12
CA PRO A 66 6.42 -12.93 12.92
C PRO A 66 7.59 -13.92 13.12
N ILE A 67 7.61 -14.63 14.26
CA ILE A 67 8.71 -15.52 14.65
C ILE A 67 8.68 -16.92 14.02
N ASP A 68 7.53 -17.36 13.52
CA ASP A 68 7.33 -18.75 13.08
C ASP A 68 6.88 -18.86 11.64
N GLU A 69 5.75 -18.22 11.29
CA GLU A 69 5.15 -18.31 9.96
C GLU A 69 4.98 -16.92 9.36
N PRO A 70 5.32 -16.73 8.07
CA PRO A 70 5.05 -15.47 7.42
C PRO A 70 3.56 -15.18 7.42
N ILE A 71 3.21 -13.93 7.69
CA ILE A 71 1.86 -13.45 7.36
C ILE A 71 1.87 -13.28 5.85
N VAL A 72 1.17 -14.14 5.11
CA VAL A 72 1.17 -14.16 3.63
C VAL A 72 -0.05 -13.43 3.04
N GLU A 73 -1.11 -13.23 3.83
CA GLU A 73 -2.31 -12.55 3.35
C GLU A 73 -3.10 -11.94 4.52
N ALA A 74 -3.18 -10.61 4.55
CA ALA A 74 -4.06 -9.87 5.44
C ALA A 74 -5.14 -9.17 4.59
N MET A 75 -6.41 -9.23 5.01
CA MET A 75 -7.53 -8.69 4.22
C MET A 75 -7.94 -7.26 4.59
N SER A 76 -7.77 -6.87 5.86
CA SER A 76 -8.22 -5.56 6.36
C SER A 76 -7.32 -4.92 7.42
N LYS A 77 -6.58 -5.73 8.20
CA LYS A 77 -5.59 -5.25 9.15
C LYS A 77 -4.48 -6.27 9.39
N ILE A 78 -3.34 -5.80 9.86
CA ILE A 78 -2.26 -6.62 10.44
C ILE A 78 -2.28 -6.42 11.95
N THR A 79 -2.44 -7.51 12.71
CA THR A 79 -2.37 -7.48 14.17
C THR A 79 -0.98 -7.95 14.61
N VAL A 80 -0.26 -7.09 15.32
CA VAL A 80 1.09 -7.40 15.83
C VAL A 80 0.95 -7.96 17.24
N ILE A 81 0.99 -9.29 17.36
CA ILE A 81 0.86 -9.99 18.65
C ILE A 81 2.02 -9.60 19.55
N GLY A 82 1.71 -9.13 20.76
CA GLY A 82 2.70 -8.66 21.75
C GLY A 82 2.84 -7.14 21.83
N LEU A 83 2.29 -6.37 20.89
CA LEU A 83 2.24 -4.89 20.96
C LEU A 83 0.81 -4.32 21.08
N ASP A 84 -0.21 -5.18 21.11
CA ASP A 84 -1.64 -4.78 21.06
C ASP A 84 -1.94 -3.72 19.98
N MET A 85 -1.26 -3.85 18.83
CA MET A 85 -1.29 -2.88 17.74
C MET A 85 -1.99 -3.47 16.52
N ASP A 86 -2.95 -2.72 15.97
CA ASP A 86 -3.61 -2.99 14.70
C ASP A 86 -3.14 -1.98 13.64
N ILE A 87 -2.56 -2.47 12.56
CA ILE A 87 -2.15 -1.67 11.41
C ILE A 87 -3.22 -1.81 10.32
N PRO A 88 -3.93 -0.72 9.96
CA PRO A 88 -4.94 -0.78 8.90
C PRO A 88 -4.29 -0.95 7.52
N ILE A 89 -4.86 -1.82 6.70
CA ILE A 89 -4.43 -2.04 5.31
C ILE A 89 -5.60 -1.76 4.35
N SER A 90 -5.29 -1.40 3.10
CA SER A 90 -6.33 -1.17 2.09
C SER A 90 -6.94 -2.48 1.58
N LEU A 91 -8.23 -2.46 1.24
CA LEU A 91 -8.91 -3.59 0.57
C LEU A 91 -8.14 -4.05 -0.68
N ASN A 92 -8.03 -5.36 -0.86
CA ASN A 92 -7.30 -6.05 -1.94
C ASN A 92 -5.78 -5.86 -1.96
N GLN A 93 -5.20 -5.31 -0.89
CA GLN A 93 -3.77 -5.26 -0.74
C GLN A 93 -3.26 -6.57 -0.12
N LYS A 94 -2.51 -7.36 -0.89
CA LYS A 94 -1.87 -8.57 -0.38
C LYS A 94 -0.54 -8.21 0.24
N TRP A 95 -0.29 -8.65 1.46
CA TRP A 95 0.95 -8.38 2.19
C TRP A 95 1.67 -9.67 2.56
N SER A 96 2.98 -9.70 2.35
CA SER A 96 3.83 -10.70 3.00
C SER A 96 4.77 -10.03 3.99
N ILE A 97 4.79 -10.47 5.25
CA ILE A 97 5.84 -10.13 6.22
C ILE A 97 6.60 -11.41 6.53
N LYS A 98 7.88 -11.42 6.20
CA LYS A 98 8.82 -12.49 6.56
C LYS A 98 9.85 -11.90 7.48
N ALA A 99 9.94 -12.41 8.70
CA ALA A 99 11.08 -12.20 9.58
C ALA A 99 11.85 -13.52 9.66
N GLU A 100 13.06 -13.56 9.13
CA GLU A 100 13.93 -14.73 9.25
C GLU A 100 15.11 -14.35 10.12
N GLY A 101 15.39 -15.17 11.13
CA GLY A 101 16.52 -15.02 12.04
C GLY A 101 17.19 -16.36 12.29
N ASP A 102 18.51 -16.35 12.44
CA ASP A 102 19.23 -17.52 12.94
C ASP A 102 18.77 -17.80 14.39
N LYS A 103 18.33 -19.04 14.66
CA LYS A 103 17.90 -19.47 16.00
C LYS A 103 19.08 -19.53 16.97
N ASP A 104 20.31 -19.49 16.45
CA ASP A 104 21.52 -19.53 17.23
C ASP A 104 21.87 -18.14 17.79
N ALA A 105 22.07 -18.08 19.11
CA ALA A 105 22.17 -16.84 19.89
C ALA A 105 23.34 -15.90 19.51
N VAL A 106 24.25 -16.35 18.64
CA VAL A 106 25.53 -15.69 18.32
C VAL A 106 25.55 -15.07 16.91
N SER A 107 24.73 -15.57 15.96
CA SER A 107 24.74 -15.17 14.54
C SER A 107 23.41 -14.57 14.07
N LYS A 108 22.68 -13.94 14.99
CA LYS A 108 21.37 -13.31 14.77
C LYS A 108 21.42 -12.29 13.62
N HIS A 109 21.06 -12.72 12.41
CA HIS A 109 20.76 -11.84 11.29
C HIS A 109 19.26 -11.86 11.10
N TYR A 110 18.55 -10.80 11.49
CA TYR A 110 17.10 -10.75 11.29
C TYR A 110 16.76 -9.93 10.06
N THR A 111 16.21 -10.57 9.03
CA THR A 111 15.74 -9.89 7.82
C THR A 111 14.23 -9.79 7.85
N VAL A 112 13.69 -8.57 7.87
CA VAL A 112 12.28 -8.32 7.58
C VAL A 112 12.12 -8.04 6.09
N VAL A 113 11.20 -8.72 5.40
CA VAL A 113 10.78 -8.37 4.04
C VAL A 113 9.29 -8.09 4.07
N ILE A 114 8.88 -6.91 3.60
CA ILE A 114 7.47 -6.56 3.47
C ILE A 114 7.15 -6.40 1.98
N GLU A 115 6.32 -7.27 1.42
CA GLU A 115 5.90 -7.21 0.02
C GLU A 115 4.43 -6.86 -0.09
N THR A 116 4.07 -5.98 -1.03
CA THR A 116 2.67 -5.73 -1.38
C THR A 116 2.45 -5.71 -2.87
N HIS A 117 1.40 -6.41 -3.32
CA HIS A 117 0.95 -6.43 -4.71
C HIS A 117 -0.29 -5.55 -4.85
N MET A 118 -0.17 -4.43 -5.56
CA MET A 118 -1.30 -3.59 -5.91
C MET A 118 -1.16 -3.09 -7.33
N ASP A 119 -2.19 -3.32 -8.15
CA ASP A 119 -2.29 -2.66 -9.44
C ASP A 119 -2.69 -1.19 -9.23
N VAL A 120 -1.68 -0.34 -9.03
CA VAL A 120 -1.87 1.07 -8.70
C VAL A 120 -2.43 1.83 -9.90
N ASN A 121 -1.94 1.53 -11.11
CA ASN A 121 -2.26 2.21 -12.36
C ASN A 121 -3.42 1.55 -13.16
N GLN A 122 -4.01 0.46 -12.64
CA GLN A 122 -5.10 -0.30 -13.26
C GLN A 122 -4.75 -0.86 -14.65
N ASN A 123 -3.49 -1.25 -14.85
CA ASN A 123 -3.01 -1.83 -16.11
C ASN A 123 -3.17 -3.37 -16.16
N GLY A 124 -3.69 -4.00 -15.10
CA GLY A 124 -3.82 -5.45 -14.96
C GLY A 124 -2.58 -6.14 -14.38
N ILE A 125 -1.53 -5.39 -14.03
CA ILE A 125 -0.26 -5.89 -13.49
C ILE A 125 -0.06 -5.26 -12.11
N ALA A 126 0.21 -6.09 -11.10
CA ALA A 126 0.47 -5.59 -9.76
C ALA A 126 1.86 -4.92 -9.68
N ASP A 127 1.92 -3.71 -9.14
CA ASP A 127 3.16 -3.11 -8.69
C ASP A 127 3.54 -3.75 -7.35
N GLN A 128 4.78 -4.21 -7.25
CA GLN A 128 5.31 -4.73 -6.00
C GLN A 128 6.02 -3.59 -5.25
N TYR A 129 5.87 -3.52 -3.93
CA TYR A 129 6.68 -2.63 -3.08
C TYR A 129 7.37 -3.46 -2.03
N THR A 130 8.66 -3.22 -1.85
CA THR A 130 9.48 -3.96 -0.88
C THR A 130 10.20 -3.02 0.06
N TYR A 131 10.21 -3.40 1.33
CA TYR A 131 11.13 -2.91 2.35
C TYR A 131 11.92 -4.08 2.90
N SER A 132 13.24 -3.91 3.09
CA SER A 132 14.01 -4.88 3.83
C SER A 132 15.01 -4.26 4.79
N ARG A 133 15.22 -4.91 5.93
CA ARG A 133 16.25 -4.55 6.89
C ARG A 133 16.84 -5.81 7.49
N THR A 134 18.16 -5.84 7.61
CA THR A 134 18.93 -6.83 8.35
C THR A 134 19.60 -6.18 9.56
N VAL A 135 19.45 -6.80 10.73
CA VAL A 135 20.16 -6.42 11.96
C VAL A 135 21.02 -7.56 12.47
N ASP A 136 22.13 -7.23 13.12
CA ASP A 136 22.97 -8.19 13.85
C ASP A 136 22.36 -8.57 15.22
N GLY A 137 23.02 -9.48 15.95
CA GLY A 137 22.54 -9.93 17.27
C GLY A 137 22.58 -8.91 18.38
N SER A 138 23.19 -7.76 18.13
CA SER A 138 23.20 -6.61 19.03
C SER A 138 22.15 -5.56 18.63
N GLY A 139 21.41 -5.78 17.54
CA GLY A 139 20.41 -4.86 17.01
C GLY A 139 20.96 -3.77 16.12
N ASN A 140 22.25 -3.82 15.74
CA ASN A 140 22.79 -2.86 14.79
C ASN A 140 22.33 -3.22 13.37
N VAL A 141 21.91 -2.20 12.62
CA VAL A 141 21.54 -2.36 11.21
C VAL A 141 22.78 -2.68 10.38
N THR A 142 22.80 -3.84 9.74
CA THR A 142 23.88 -4.28 8.84
C THR A 142 23.52 -4.09 7.37
N ASN A 143 22.23 -4.10 7.04
CA ASN A 143 21.72 -3.80 5.71
C ASN A 143 20.31 -3.19 5.81
N GLU A 144 19.98 -2.21 4.97
CA GLU A 144 18.64 -1.66 4.85
C GLU A 144 18.36 -1.24 3.42
N THR A 145 17.29 -1.78 2.84
CA THR A 145 16.72 -1.34 1.57
C THR A 145 15.40 -0.61 1.87
N ASP A 146 15.39 0.70 1.63
CA ASP A 146 14.22 1.53 1.87
C ASP A 146 13.07 1.20 0.89
N ILE A 147 11.86 1.58 1.28
CA ILE A 147 10.61 1.33 0.56
C ILE A 147 10.73 1.81 -0.89
N SER A 148 10.79 0.84 -1.81
CA SER A 148 10.92 1.10 -3.23
C SER A 148 9.90 0.30 -4.02
N PRO A 149 9.26 0.87 -5.06
CA PRO A 149 8.48 0.09 -5.99
C PRO A 149 9.40 -0.84 -6.78
N LEU A 150 9.19 -2.14 -6.64
CA LEU A 150 9.65 -3.15 -7.58
C LEU A 150 8.71 -3.12 -8.79
N ARG A 151 9.19 -2.44 -9.82
CA ARG A 151 8.54 -2.36 -11.11
C ARG A 151 8.60 -3.75 -11.78
N PRO A 152 7.48 -4.30 -12.32
CA PRO A 152 7.49 -5.60 -13.01
C PRO A 152 8.46 -5.66 -14.21
N ASP A 153 8.91 -4.50 -14.70
CA ASP A 153 9.75 -4.30 -15.88
C ASP A 153 11.22 -3.93 -15.55
N ALA A 154 11.66 -3.99 -14.30
CA ALA A 154 13.06 -3.71 -13.95
C ALA A 154 14.06 -4.79 -14.40
N ASN A 155 13.62 -5.81 -15.14
CA ASN A 155 14.45 -6.92 -15.62
C ASN A 155 14.26 -7.23 -17.13
N THR A 156 14.01 -6.21 -17.95
CA THR A 156 14.21 -6.27 -19.42
C THR A 156 15.10 -5.15 -19.89
#